data_AF-A0A1Y4EX32-F1
#
_entry.id   AF-A0A1Y4EX32-F1
#
_cell.length_a   1.000
_cell.length_b   1.000
_cell.length_c   1.000
_cell.angle_alpha   90.00
_cell.angle_beta   90.00
_cell.angle_gamma   90.00
#
_symmetry.space_group_name_H-M   'P 1'
#
loop_
_entity.id
_entity.type
_entity.pdbx_description
1 polymer ?
#
loop_
_entity_poly.entity_id
_entity_poly.type
_entity_poly.pdbx_seq_one_letter_code
_entity_poly.pdbx_strand_id
1 'polypeptide(L)'
;MVIGMDNSIEKKRIEGEEDLISTIKVATAALPLIFTIAEKLSKQHGFIHDSVPARFGDKTGRLVWDYILYNEITFDSEDGKIISLFTSLSDAETKKRWDVLVDKYGL
;
A
#
# COMPACT_ATOMS: atom_id res chain seq x y z
N MET A 1 -35.60 44.11 21.15
CA MET A 1 -34.15 44.12 20.89
C MET A 1 -33.84 42.82 20.14
N VAL A 2 -33.76 42.87 18.81
CA VAL A 2 -33.43 41.69 18.00
C VAL A 2 -31.91 41.63 17.96
N ILE A 3 -31.34 40.58 18.55
CA ILE A 3 -29.90 40.34 18.55
C ILE A 3 -29.54 39.99 17.10
N GLY A 4 -28.93 40.94 16.39
CA GLY A 4 -28.44 40.69 15.03
C GLY A 4 -27.37 39.62 15.11
N MET A 5 -27.67 38.41 14.62
CA MET A 5 -26.66 37.38 14.40
C MET A 5 -25.59 37.96 13.49
N ASP A 6 -24.33 37.89 13.94
CA ASP A 6 -23.18 38.40 13.22
C ASP A 6 -22.93 37.54 11.96
N ASN A 7 -23.52 37.98 10.85
CA ASN A 7 -23.41 37.37 9.52
C ASN A 7 -21.95 37.15 9.05
N SER A 8 -20.97 37.78 9.70
CA SER A 8 -19.55 37.59 9.37
C SER A 8 -18.99 36.25 9.87
N ILE A 9 -19.54 35.69 10.95
CA ILE A 9 -19.11 34.39 11.51
C ILE A 9 -19.62 33.25 10.64
N GLU A 10 -20.87 33.33 10.19
CA GLU A 10 -21.51 32.31 9.36
C GLU A 10 -20.87 32.24 7.97
N LYS A 11 -20.50 33.40 7.40
CA LYS A 11 -19.77 33.47 6.13
C LYS A 11 -18.39 32.81 6.21
N LYS A 12 -17.60 33.06 7.27
CA LYS A 12 -16.29 32.43 7.47
C LYS A 12 -16.38 30.92 7.65
N ARG A 13 -17.46 30.43 8.29
CA ARG A 13 -17.70 28.99 8.45
C ARG A 13 -17.96 28.31 7.11
N ILE A 14 -18.81 28.91 6.27
CA ILE A 14 -19.13 28.40 4.93
C ILE A 14 -17.87 28.42 4.03
N GLU A 15 -17.09 29.52 4.07
CA GLU A 15 -15.83 29.61 3.32
C GLU A 15 -14.83 28.51 3.72
N GLY A 16 -14.72 28.19 5.02
CA GLY A 16 -13.89 27.10 5.50
C GLY A 16 -14.41 25.70 5.13
N GLU A 17 -15.73 25.50 5.12
CA GLU A 17 -16.36 24.25 4.68
C GLU A 17 -16.13 24.01 3.17
N GLU A 18 -16.23 25.04 2.33
CA GLU A 18 -15.94 24.95 0.88
C GLU A 18 -14.46 24.67 0.60
N ASP A 19 -13.53 25.26 1.36
CA ASP A 19 -12.09 25.01 1.23
C ASP A 19 -11.72 23.55 1.57
N LEU A 20 -12.30 23.00 2.64
CA LEU A 20 -12.19 21.59 3.01
C LEU A 20 -12.73 20.66 1.92
N ILE A 21 -13.92 20.96 1.37
CA ILE A 21 -14.52 20.17 0.28
C ILE A 21 -13.64 20.22 -0.97
N SER A 22 -13.07 21.38 -1.29
CA SER A 22 -12.19 21.54 -2.44
C SER A 22 -10.92 20.69 -2.29
N THR A 23 -10.33 20.69 -1.09
CA THR A 23 -9.14 19.90 -0.75
C THR A 23 -9.43 18.40 -0.84
N ILE A 24 -10.57 17.95 -0.31
CA ILE A 24 -11.01 16.55 -0.38
C ILE A 24 -11.23 16.13 -1.84
N LYS A 25 -11.82 17.00 -2.68
CA LYS A 25 -12.02 16.72 -4.11
C LYS A 25 -10.70 16.53 -4.85
N VAL A 26 -9.70 17.37 -4.57
CA VAL A 26 -8.35 17.25 -5.16
C VAL A 26 -7.69 15.95 -4.72
N ALA A 27 -7.73 15.61 -3.42
CA ALA A 27 -7.18 14.36 -2.91
C ALA A 27 -7.88 13.12 -3.51
N THR A 28 -9.21 13.18 -3.66
CA THR A 28 -10.00 12.09 -4.25
C THR A 28 -9.71 11.92 -5.74
N ALA A 29 -9.46 13.01 -6.47
CA ALA A 29 -9.08 12.94 -7.89
C ALA A 29 -7.68 12.36 -8.11
N ALA A 30 -6.77 12.48 -7.13
CA ALA A 30 -5.41 11.95 -7.20
C ALA A 30 -5.32 10.45 -6.83
N LEU A 31 -6.29 9.91 -6.08
CA LEU A 31 -6.32 8.51 -5.65
C LEU A 31 -6.10 7.49 -6.79
N PRO A 32 -6.79 7.58 -7.95
CA PRO A 32 -6.59 6.63 -9.04
C PRO A 32 -5.17 6.65 -9.61
N LEU A 33 -4.55 7.82 -9.67
CA LEU A 33 -3.16 7.96 -10.14
C LEU A 33 -2.20 7.34 -9.13
N ILE A 34 -2.42 7.55 -7.83
CA ILE A 34 -1.65 6.93 -6.75
C ILE A 34 -1.78 5.40 -6.82
N PHE A 35 -2.99 4.86 -7.03
CA PHE A 35 -3.20 3.42 -7.21
C PHE A 35 -2.52 2.88 -8.46
N THR A 36 -2.57 3.60 -9.58
CA THR A 36 -1.92 3.19 -10.84
C THR A 36 -0.39 3.19 -10.70
N ILE A 37 0.17 4.18 -10.02
CA ILE A 37 1.60 4.24 -9.72
C ILE A 37 1.98 3.09 -8.79
N ALA A 38 1.19 2.83 -7.74
CA ALA A 38 1.41 1.71 -6.84
C ALA A 38 1.32 0.35 -7.57
N GLU A 39 0.40 0.16 -8.52
CA GLU A 39 0.26 -1.05 -9.33
C GLU A 39 1.41 -1.23 -10.35
N LYS A 40 1.96 -0.13 -10.87
CA LYS A 40 3.15 -0.19 -11.72
C LYS A 40 4.42 -0.46 -10.92
N LEU A 41 4.52 0.12 -9.72
CA LEU A 41 5.61 -0.12 -8.79
C LEU A 41 5.54 -1.51 -8.16
N SER A 42 4.36 -2.09 -7.93
CA SER A 42 4.23 -3.45 -7.38
C SER A 42 4.80 -4.55 -8.27
N LYS A 43 5.18 -4.23 -9.51
CA LYS A 43 5.93 -5.13 -10.41
C LYS A 43 7.45 -5.01 -10.29
N GLN A 44 7.97 -4.00 -9.59
CA GLN A 44 9.39 -3.83 -9.30
C GLN A 44 9.60 -3.91 -7.80
N HIS A 45 10.47 -4.82 -7.33
CA HIS A 45 10.78 -4.86 -5.92
C HIS A 45 11.30 -3.52 -5.41
N GLY A 46 10.84 -3.15 -4.23
CA GLY A 46 11.35 -2.01 -3.50
C GLY A 46 12.69 -2.31 -2.84
N PHE A 47 12.80 -1.98 -1.55
CA PHE A 47 13.93 -2.41 -0.74
C PHE A 47 13.76 -3.87 -0.35
N ILE A 48 14.60 -4.76 -0.88
CA ILE A 48 14.57 -6.19 -0.55
C ILE A 48 15.16 -6.39 0.84
N HIS A 49 14.33 -6.88 1.76
CA HIS A 49 14.74 -7.29 3.11
C HIS A 49 15.43 -8.64 3.10
N ASP A 50 14.81 -9.63 2.46
CA ASP A 50 15.33 -10.99 2.40
C ASP A 50 14.79 -11.73 1.16
N SER A 51 15.51 -12.75 0.73
CA SER A 51 15.10 -13.59 -0.39
C SER A 51 15.69 -15.00 -0.28
N VAL A 52 14.86 -16.02 -0.47
CA VAL A 52 15.28 -17.43 -0.48
C VAL A 52 14.80 -18.16 -1.74
N PRO A 53 15.56 -19.13 -2.25
CA PRO A 53 15.05 -20.07 -3.25
C PRO A 53 13.81 -20.78 -2.72
N ALA A 54 12.80 -20.96 -3.56
CA ALA A 54 11.54 -21.56 -3.16
C ALA A 54 10.87 -22.34 -4.29
N ARG A 55 9.95 -23.22 -3.91
CA ARG A 55 9.09 -23.95 -4.82
C ARG A 55 7.62 -23.81 -4.40
N PHE A 56 6.82 -23.27 -5.31
CA PHE A 56 5.39 -23.10 -5.11
C PHE A 56 4.63 -24.01 -6.09
N GLY A 57 4.22 -25.18 -5.61
CA GLY A 57 3.64 -26.22 -6.45
C GLY A 57 4.67 -26.83 -7.41
N ASP A 58 4.38 -26.80 -8.71
CA ASP A 58 5.28 -27.28 -9.76
C ASP A 58 6.34 -26.26 -10.17
N LYS A 59 6.21 -24.99 -9.74
CA LYS A 59 7.09 -23.89 -10.13
C LYS A 59 8.24 -23.67 -9.17
N THR A 60 9.42 -23.48 -9.74
CA THR A 60 10.64 -23.01 -9.06
C THR A 60 10.75 -21.49 -9.16
N GLY A 61 11.37 -20.89 -8.16
CA GLY A 61 11.46 -19.45 -8.06
C GLY A 61 12.13 -19.00 -6.77
N ARG A 62 11.76 -17.80 -6.32
CA ARG A 62 12.23 -17.23 -5.06
C ARG A 62 11.07 -16.69 -4.26
N LEU A 63 11.13 -16.86 -2.95
CA LEU A 63 10.40 -15.97 -2.05
C LEU A 63 11.21 -14.69 -1.90
N VAL A 64 10.53 -13.55 -1.97
CA VAL A 64 11.13 -12.23 -1.78
C VAL A 64 10.29 -11.49 -0.77
N TRP A 65 10.93 -10.95 0.26
CA TRP A 65 10.32 -9.95 1.14
C TRP A 65 10.92 -8.60 0.81
N ASP A 66 10.07 -7.67 0.38
CA ASP A 66 10.45 -6.30 0.05
C ASP A 66 9.54 -5.23 0.70
N TYR A 67 9.95 -3.98 0.55
CA TYR A 67 9.26 -2.81 1.08
C TYR A 67 9.24 -1.66 0.06
N ILE A 68 8.04 -1.15 -0.28
CA ILE A 68 7.86 0.09 -1.07
C ILE A 68 7.06 1.12 -0.27
N LEU A 69 5.80 0.82 0.01
CA LEU A 69 4.91 1.59 0.90
C LEU A 69 4.51 0.79 2.14
N TYR A 70 4.55 -0.54 2.02
CA TYR A 70 4.28 -1.54 3.03
C TYR A 70 5.22 -2.70 2.77
N ASN A 71 5.34 -3.58 3.76
CA ASN A 71 6.02 -4.85 3.58
C ASN A 71 5.19 -5.76 2.68
N GLU A 72 5.84 -6.42 1.74
CA GLU A 72 5.23 -7.39 0.86
C GLU A 72 6.10 -8.65 0.80
N ILE A 73 5.46 -9.82 0.77
CA ILE A 73 6.12 -11.09 0.49
C ILE A 73 5.56 -11.62 -0.82
N THR A 74 6.43 -11.81 -1.80
CA THR A 74 6.11 -12.31 -3.13
C THR A 74 6.77 -13.67 -3.39
N PHE A 75 6.19 -14.42 -4.32
CA PHE A 75 6.85 -15.53 -4.99
C PHE A 75 7.12 -15.13 -6.45
N ASP A 76 8.41 -15.07 -6.78
CA ASP A 76 8.91 -14.78 -8.11
C ASP A 76 9.27 -16.09 -8.80
N SER A 77 8.43 -16.49 -9.72
CA SER A 77 8.66 -17.69 -10.53
C SER A 77 9.71 -17.42 -11.61
N GLU A 78 10.50 -18.43 -11.94
CA GLU A 78 11.52 -18.35 -13.01
C GLU A 78 10.94 -18.03 -14.39
N ASP A 79 9.65 -18.30 -14.61
CA ASP A 79 8.91 -17.91 -15.83
C ASP A 79 8.52 -16.42 -15.87
N GLY A 80 8.97 -15.62 -14.91
CA GLY A 80 8.72 -14.17 -14.81
C GLY A 80 7.38 -13.81 -14.17
N LYS A 81 6.65 -14.77 -13.61
CA LYS A 81 5.41 -14.50 -12.88
C LYS A 81 5.68 -14.17 -11.42
N ILE A 82 5.25 -12.98 -10.99
CA ILE A 82 5.30 -12.54 -9.59
C ILE A 82 3.92 -12.73 -8.97
N ILE A 83 3.87 -13.32 -7.76
CA ILE A 83 2.64 -13.55 -7.01
C ILE A 83 2.78 -12.97 -5.61
N SER A 84 1.95 -11.98 -5.26
CA SER A 84 1.86 -11.47 -3.89
C SER A 84 1.22 -12.49 -2.96
N LEU A 85 1.91 -12.85 -1.87
CA LEU A 85 1.46 -13.84 -0.89
C LEU A 85 1.00 -13.19 0.43
N PHE A 86 1.54 -12.02 0.76
CA PHE A 86 1.23 -11.31 1.99
C PHE A 86 1.64 -9.84 1.90
N THR A 87 0.87 -8.95 2.52
CA THR A 87 1.21 -7.53 2.69
C THR A 87 0.87 -7.06 4.11
N SER A 88 1.72 -6.23 4.71
CA SER A 88 1.46 -5.61 6.03
C SER A 88 2.28 -4.33 6.25
N LEU A 89 1.78 -3.43 7.08
CA LEU A 89 2.55 -2.28 7.58
C LEU A 89 3.48 -2.65 8.75
N SER A 90 3.40 -3.87 9.29
CA SER A 90 4.17 -4.31 10.45
C SER A 90 5.29 -5.27 10.07
N ASP A 91 6.53 -4.90 10.38
CA ASP A 91 7.71 -5.77 10.20
C ASP A 91 7.61 -7.04 11.05
N ALA A 92 7.10 -6.93 12.27
CA ALA A 92 6.96 -8.07 13.18
C ALA A 92 5.94 -9.10 12.68
N GLU A 93 4.82 -8.62 12.11
CA GLU A 93 3.84 -9.49 11.49
C GLU A 93 4.40 -10.12 10.21
N THR A 94 5.08 -9.31 9.39
CA THR A 94 5.68 -9.79 8.15
C THR A 94 6.76 -10.82 8.42
N LYS A 95 7.62 -10.63 9.41
CA LYS A 95 8.64 -11.63 9.80
C LYS A 95 8.01 -12.96 10.20
N LYS A 96 6.94 -12.93 11.00
CA LYS A 96 6.21 -14.17 11.37
C LYS A 96 5.68 -14.87 10.13
N ARG A 97 5.13 -14.11 9.18
CA ARG A 97 4.60 -14.68 7.95
C ARG A 97 5.69 -15.19 7.02
N TRP A 98 6.81 -14.48 6.93
CA TRP A 98 8.02 -14.88 6.23
C TRP A 98 8.50 -16.25 6.71
N ASP A 99 8.66 -16.43 8.01
CA ASP A 99 9.15 -17.69 8.58
C ASP A 99 8.24 -18.88 8.23
N VAL A 100 6.92 -18.67 8.26
CA VAL A 100 5.93 -19.69 7.85
C VAL A 100 6.02 -19.99 6.35
N LEU A 101 6.25 -19.00 5.50
CA LEU A 101 6.35 -19.18 4.05
C LEU A 101 7.67 -19.83 3.64
N VAL A 102 8.78 -19.45 4.28
CA VAL A 102 10.09 -20.06 4.08
C VAL A 102 10.08 -21.53 4.52
N ASP A 103 9.50 -21.86 5.68
CA ASP A 103 9.35 -23.26 6.12
C ASP A 103 8.52 -24.09 5.13
N LYS A 104 7.45 -23.48 4.58
CA LYS A 104 6.52 -24.18 3.70
C LYS A 104 7.02 -24.36 2.27
N TYR A 105 7.71 -23.36 1.73
CA TYR A 105 8.05 -23.30 0.30
C TYR A 105 9.54 -23.15 0.03
N GLY A 106 10.37 -22.86 1.03
CA GLY A 106 11.82 -22.76 0.88
C GLY A 106 12.45 -24.08 0.44
N LEU A 107 13.54 -23.97 -0.32
CA LEU A 107 14.35 -25.09 -0.82
C LEU A 107 15.67 -25.22 -0.06
#